data_AF-W9XS36-F1
#
_entry.id   AF-W9XS36-F1
#
_cell.length_a   1.000
_cell.length_b   1.000
_cell.length_c   1.000
_cell.angle_alpha   90.00
_cell.angle_beta   90.00
_cell.angle_gamma   90.00
#
_symmetry.space_group_name_H-M   'P 1'
#
loop_
_entity.id
_entity.type
_entity.pdbx_description
1 polymer ?
#
loop_
_entity_poly.entity_id
_entity_poly.type
_entity_poly.pdbx_seq_one_letter_code
_entity_poly.pdbx_strand_id
1 'polypeptide(L)'
;MMSAETATVVIFATSGHGNWYIAVLEIRRLLQKAGSICQIRILDSRRIYTFPLDPSTDKMLIEHFYASLEHSVATELRESGLRWTSFTITRRGFEADRESCQPVLTITALDPDSPQWWNAILPRLRGVEHGLDVELRYGKLELLTSQEEIDSVDRLHPDAWGNGMVMGASCGYQTAETTGTIGISLTLRDKQGEESLFGLSCHHVVATPEITRAVEDKPLNAAKCGVMVMSPSDGDHKITAQVINNEVKIAQNVLDAKSAKAFVESSAETLNAINEGKERTMENRICSSTLRDYANSGGEVIKEVDTYAAPRTIEGHPPVIKHGRSTGWTTGRLNPVVTVWNSEFMMGYYGREKSMWTWTAVSCPAKSICQPGDSGAMIIDNGEYAGRFLGHLFAQTTGFPELGHFIPLHLTFQDVEETTGFTVISLKLNL
;
A
#
# COMPACT_ATOMS: atom_id res chain seq x y z
N MET A 1 4.12 25.40 36.63
CA MET A 1 5.26 26.00 35.92
C MET A 1 5.01 25.81 34.44
N MET A 2 4.75 26.88 33.68
CA MET A 2 4.69 26.78 32.22
C MET A 2 6.11 26.43 31.75
N SER A 3 6.27 25.37 30.95
CA SER A 3 7.56 25.07 30.32
C SER A 3 7.96 26.29 29.49
N ALA A 4 9.15 26.84 29.73
CA ALA A 4 9.67 27.91 28.89
C ALA A 4 9.63 27.43 27.44
N GLU A 5 8.89 28.14 26.58
CA GLU A 5 8.79 27.81 25.17
C GLU A 5 10.20 27.82 24.58
N THR A 6 10.69 26.65 24.20
CA THR A 6 11.99 26.54 23.54
C THR A 6 11.78 26.92 22.08
N ALA A 7 12.42 28.02 21.65
CA ALA A 7 12.37 28.44 20.26
C ALA A 7 12.81 27.28 19.34
N THR A 8 12.23 27.19 18.13
CA THR A 8 12.59 26.17 17.14
C THR A 8 13.09 26.85 15.88
N VAL A 9 14.30 26.51 15.46
CA VAL A 9 14.87 26.89 14.17
C VAL A 9 14.48 25.83 13.15
N VAL A 10 13.68 26.23 12.16
CA VAL A 10 13.28 25.37 11.04
C VAL A 10 14.07 25.77 9.80
N ILE A 11 14.76 24.80 9.20
CA ILE A 11 15.59 24.99 8.01
C ILE A 11 14.98 24.19 6.88
N PHE A 12 14.61 24.86 5.80
CA PHE A 12 14.12 24.23 4.59
C PHE A 12 15.30 23.97 3.66
N ALA A 13 15.68 22.71 3.51
CA ALA A 13 16.73 22.30 2.58
C ALA A 13 16.11 21.99 1.22
N THR A 14 16.40 22.83 0.22
CA THR A 14 15.92 22.67 -1.15
C THR A 14 16.98 22.09 -2.09
N SER A 15 18.24 22.04 -1.66
CA SER A 15 19.37 21.50 -2.43
C SER A 15 20.54 21.12 -1.51
N GLY A 16 21.55 20.44 -2.07
CA GLY A 16 22.79 20.08 -1.39
C GLY A 16 23.01 18.57 -1.33
N HIS A 17 24.22 18.16 -0.97
CA HIS A 17 24.56 16.79 -0.60
C HIS A 17 25.24 16.89 0.77
N GLY A 18 24.69 16.25 1.80
CA GLY A 18 25.22 16.46 3.14
C GLY A 18 24.61 15.54 4.18
N ASN A 19 25.38 15.33 5.25
CA ASN A 19 24.94 14.61 6.42
C ASN A 19 24.15 15.58 7.32
N TRP A 20 22.82 15.47 7.34
CA TRP A 20 21.96 16.35 8.12
C TRP A 20 22.26 16.33 9.61
N TYR A 21 22.78 15.23 10.14
CA TYR A 21 23.23 15.17 11.52
C TYR A 21 24.43 16.10 11.77
N ILE A 22 25.42 16.10 10.86
CA ILE A 22 26.57 17.04 10.95
C ILE A 22 26.08 18.48 10.83
N ALA A 23 25.16 18.77 9.89
CA ALA A 23 24.58 20.09 9.76
C ALA A 23 23.89 20.53 11.08
N VAL A 24 23.06 19.66 11.67
CA VAL A 24 22.40 19.93 12.97
C VAL A 24 23.44 20.18 14.07
N LEU A 25 24.52 19.40 14.14
CA LEU A 25 25.59 19.61 15.14
C LEU A 25 26.29 20.97 14.95
N GLU A 26 26.60 21.34 13.72
CA GLU A 26 27.25 22.62 13.41
C GLU A 26 26.34 23.80 13.72
N ILE A 27 25.07 23.73 13.30
CA ILE A 27 24.04 24.73 13.59
C ILE A 27 23.86 24.86 15.11
N ARG A 28 23.78 23.73 15.84
CA ARG A 28 23.68 23.72 17.29
C ARG A 28 24.87 24.38 17.95
N ARG A 29 26.09 24.08 17.50
CA ARG A 29 27.32 24.69 18.01
C ARG A 29 27.32 26.20 17.78
N LEU A 30 26.84 26.68 16.64
CA LEU A 30 26.72 28.11 16.34
C LEU A 30 25.69 28.80 17.24
N LEU A 31 24.52 28.20 17.44
CA LEU A 31 23.47 28.73 18.29
C LEU A 31 23.88 28.78 19.77
N GLN A 32 24.55 27.73 20.26
CA GLN A 32 25.11 27.71 21.62
C GLN A 32 26.14 28.80 21.85
N LYS A 33 27.02 29.08 20.86
CA LYS A 33 27.98 30.19 20.93
C LYS A 33 27.29 31.56 20.99
N ALA A 34 26.11 31.68 20.41
CA ALA A 34 25.29 32.88 20.46
C ALA A 34 24.43 32.99 21.74
N GLY A 35 24.54 32.03 22.68
CA GLY A 35 23.72 31.99 23.89
C GLY A 35 22.28 31.53 23.67
N SER A 36 21.96 30.97 22.50
CA SER A 36 20.62 30.52 22.13
C SER A 36 20.48 29.01 22.31
N ILE A 37 19.48 28.61 23.11
CA ILE A 37 19.06 27.20 23.23
C ILE A 37 17.76 27.06 22.47
N CYS A 38 17.80 26.40 21.32
CA CYS A 38 16.64 26.15 20.49
C CYS A 38 16.66 24.74 19.90
N GLN A 39 15.47 24.23 19.59
CA GLN A 39 15.34 23.03 18.77
C GLN A 39 15.74 23.35 17.34
N ILE A 40 16.32 22.38 16.62
CA ILE A 40 16.68 22.52 15.22
C ILE A 40 15.91 21.45 14.46
N ARG A 41 15.16 21.86 13.45
CA ARG A 41 14.45 20.98 12.52
C ARG A 41 14.92 21.27 11.11
N ILE A 42 15.38 20.25 10.39
CA ILE A 42 15.68 20.36 8.96
C ILE A 42 14.55 19.66 8.21
N LEU A 43 13.87 20.42 7.36
CA LEU A 43 12.85 19.95 6.44
C LEU A 43 13.51 19.84 5.07
N ASP A 44 13.89 18.61 4.73
CA ASP A 44 14.48 18.31 3.43
C ASP A 44 13.36 18.04 2.42
N SER A 45 13.15 18.98 1.51
CA SER A 45 12.12 18.85 0.47
C SER A 45 12.62 18.07 -0.74
N ARG A 46 13.86 17.58 -0.73
CA ARG A 46 14.39 16.77 -1.83
C ARG A 46 13.64 15.45 -1.90
N ARG A 47 13.36 15.02 -3.13
CA ARG A 47 12.71 13.75 -3.39
C ARG A 47 13.70 12.62 -3.08
N ILE A 48 13.29 11.72 -2.19
CA ILE A 48 13.99 10.46 -1.98
C ILE A 48 13.39 9.45 -2.96
N TYR A 49 14.25 8.85 -3.76
CA TYR A 49 13.90 7.72 -4.61
C TYR A 49 14.12 6.43 -3.84
N THR A 50 13.20 5.50 -4.03
CA THR A 50 13.24 4.17 -3.44
C THR A 50 13.16 3.18 -4.58
N PHE A 51 14.06 2.22 -4.56
CA PHE A 51 14.16 1.17 -5.55
C PHE A 51 14.19 -0.20 -4.87
N PRO A 52 13.65 -1.25 -5.51
CA PRO A 52 13.89 -2.60 -5.05
C PRO A 52 15.40 -2.92 -5.13
N LEU A 53 15.84 -3.88 -4.32
CA LEU A 53 17.14 -4.52 -4.54
C LEU A 53 17.11 -5.31 -5.87
N ASP A 54 18.26 -5.40 -6.54
CA ASP A 54 18.43 -6.21 -7.76
C ASP A 54 19.20 -7.47 -7.42
N PRO A 55 18.68 -8.67 -7.70
CA PRO A 55 19.37 -9.91 -7.38
C PRO A 55 20.73 -10.08 -8.04
N SER A 56 20.96 -9.44 -9.19
CA SER A 56 22.23 -9.55 -9.88
C SER A 56 23.32 -8.76 -9.18
N THR A 57 23.02 -7.54 -8.69
CA THR A 57 24.00 -6.67 -8.03
C THR A 57 23.97 -6.73 -6.51
N ASP A 58 22.83 -7.11 -5.92
CA ASP A 58 22.58 -7.18 -4.48
C ASP A 58 22.49 -8.63 -3.97
N LYS A 59 22.92 -9.63 -4.76
CA LYS A 59 22.82 -11.07 -4.45
C LYS A 59 23.26 -11.42 -3.04
N MET A 60 24.48 -11.00 -2.69
CA MET A 60 25.09 -11.32 -1.39
C MET A 60 24.29 -10.72 -0.24
N LEU A 61 23.77 -9.50 -0.39
CA LEU A 61 22.95 -8.85 0.62
C LEU A 61 21.60 -9.56 0.79
N ILE A 62 20.98 -10.00 -0.30
CA ILE A 62 19.71 -10.75 -0.26
C ILE A 62 19.91 -12.13 0.40
N GLU A 63 20.96 -12.85 0.03
CA GLU A 63 21.31 -14.14 0.66
C GLU A 63 21.62 -13.95 2.15
N HIS A 64 22.40 -12.93 2.50
CA HIS A 64 22.72 -12.61 3.89
C HIS A 64 21.49 -12.18 4.70
N PHE A 65 20.56 -11.43 4.08
CA PHE A 65 19.27 -11.07 4.67
C PHE A 65 18.56 -12.31 5.22
N TYR A 66 18.31 -13.30 4.35
CA TYR A 66 17.59 -14.51 4.74
C TYR A 66 18.41 -15.47 5.59
N ALA A 67 19.74 -15.47 5.45
CA ALA A 67 20.60 -16.39 6.21
C ALA A 67 20.73 -16.00 7.69
N SER A 68 20.89 -14.70 8.00
CA SER A 68 21.15 -14.28 9.37
C SER A 68 20.71 -12.86 9.73
N LEU A 69 20.76 -11.92 8.78
CA LEU A 69 20.52 -10.51 9.10
C LEU A 69 19.07 -10.25 9.51
N GLU A 70 18.08 -10.88 8.85
CA GLU A 70 16.66 -10.79 9.24
C GLU A 70 16.46 -11.13 10.72
N HIS A 71 16.97 -12.29 11.14
CA HIS A 71 16.85 -12.77 12.52
C HIS A 71 17.61 -11.86 13.50
N SER A 72 18.81 -11.41 13.12
CA SER A 72 19.65 -10.56 13.98
C SER A 72 19.00 -9.20 14.23
N VAL A 73 18.48 -8.55 13.17
CA VAL A 73 17.75 -7.28 13.29
C VAL A 73 16.48 -7.48 14.10
N ALA A 74 15.68 -8.51 13.81
CA ALA A 74 14.44 -8.77 14.54
C ALA A 74 14.66 -9.01 16.04
N THR A 75 15.73 -9.75 16.39
CA THR A 75 16.10 -10.02 17.79
C THR A 75 16.54 -8.74 18.49
N GLU A 76 17.44 -7.96 17.90
CA GLU A 76 17.88 -6.67 18.46
C GLU A 76 16.71 -5.71 18.69
N LEU A 77 15.80 -5.60 17.71
CA LEU A 77 14.61 -4.75 17.82
C LEU A 77 13.65 -5.25 18.90
N ARG A 78 13.45 -6.56 19.04
CA ARG A 78 12.60 -7.15 20.09
C ARG A 78 13.18 -6.95 21.49
N GLU A 79 14.46 -7.21 21.66
CA GLU A 79 15.15 -7.09 22.96
C GLU A 79 15.31 -5.63 23.40
N SER A 80 15.20 -4.68 22.47
CA SER A 80 15.26 -3.24 22.78
C SER A 80 14.11 -2.73 23.66
N GLY A 81 12.94 -3.38 23.61
CA GLY A 81 11.70 -2.89 24.22
C GLY A 81 11.14 -1.60 23.58
N LEU A 82 11.68 -1.15 22.45
CA LEU A 82 11.19 0.03 21.72
C LEU A 82 10.02 -0.32 20.80
N ARG A 83 9.19 0.68 20.49
CA ARG A 83 7.96 0.48 19.72
C ARG A 83 8.23 0.61 18.22
N TRP A 84 8.71 -0.46 17.60
CA TRP A 84 8.86 -0.56 16.14
C TRP A 84 7.68 -1.28 15.49
N THR A 85 7.40 -1.00 14.22
CA THR A 85 6.29 -1.59 13.46
C THR A 85 6.78 -2.54 12.38
N SER A 86 7.79 -2.16 11.60
CA SER A 86 8.36 -2.99 10.54
C SER A 86 9.81 -2.65 10.24
N PHE A 87 10.50 -3.56 9.53
CA PHE A 87 11.73 -3.23 8.81
C PHE A 87 11.82 -3.91 7.45
N THR A 88 12.56 -3.31 6.53
CA THR A 88 12.82 -3.81 5.18
C THR A 88 14.14 -3.27 4.65
N ILE A 89 14.70 -3.89 3.60
CA ILE A 89 15.85 -3.36 2.87
C ILE A 89 15.42 -2.96 1.47
N THR A 90 15.78 -1.74 1.07
CA THR A 90 15.57 -1.18 -0.29
C THR A 90 16.79 -0.35 -0.67
N ARG A 91 16.96 -0.02 -1.95
CA ARG A 91 17.92 1.01 -2.35
C ARG A 91 17.27 2.38 -2.23
N ARG A 92 17.89 3.32 -1.52
CA ARG A 92 17.34 4.66 -1.29
C ARG A 92 18.40 5.73 -1.54
N GLY A 93 17.99 6.86 -2.10
CA GLY A 93 18.88 7.97 -2.37
C GLY A 93 18.17 9.17 -2.99
N PHE A 94 18.92 10.23 -3.28
CA PHE A 94 18.41 11.44 -3.92
C PHE A 94 18.50 11.40 -5.44
N GLU A 95 19.18 10.38 -5.99
CA GLU A 95 19.37 10.21 -7.41
C GLU A 95 18.22 9.40 -8.00
N ALA A 96 17.80 9.77 -9.22
CA ALA A 96 16.75 9.06 -9.95
C ALA A 96 17.21 7.71 -10.53
N ASP A 97 18.51 7.42 -10.42
CA ASP A 97 19.12 6.17 -10.84
C ASP A 97 19.28 5.22 -9.64
N ARG A 98 18.99 3.93 -9.89
CA ARG A 98 19.04 2.88 -8.87
C ARG A 98 20.47 2.60 -8.40
N GLU A 99 21.43 2.54 -9.32
CA GLU A 99 22.81 2.17 -8.99
C GLU A 99 23.47 3.23 -8.11
N SER A 100 23.05 4.48 -8.27
CA SER A 100 23.46 5.63 -7.47
C SER A 100 22.82 5.66 -6.06
N CYS A 101 21.82 4.81 -5.80
CA CYS A 101 21.16 4.68 -4.51
C CYS A 101 21.75 3.49 -3.72
N GLN A 102 22.18 3.73 -2.49
CA GLN A 102 22.76 2.69 -1.63
C GLN A 102 21.66 1.82 -1.00
N PRO A 103 21.95 0.55 -0.66
CA PRO A 103 21.07 -0.25 0.18
C PRO A 103 20.88 0.36 1.57
N VAL A 104 19.63 0.42 2.03
CA VAL A 104 19.24 0.99 3.32
C VAL A 104 18.30 0.04 4.04
N LEU A 105 18.68 -0.36 5.25
CA LEU A 105 17.79 -0.97 6.23
C LEU A 105 16.88 0.12 6.80
N THR A 106 15.62 0.09 6.39
CA THR A 106 14.60 1.02 6.85
C THR A 106 13.84 0.40 7.99
N ILE A 107 13.84 1.06 9.15
CA ILE A 107 13.09 0.68 10.34
C ILE A 107 11.99 1.70 10.56
N THR A 108 10.76 1.22 10.67
CA THR A 108 9.59 2.04 10.96
C THR A 108 9.25 1.89 12.44
N ALA A 109 9.06 3.01 13.14
CA ALA A 109 8.78 3.03 14.57
C ALA A 109 7.72 4.07 14.97
N LEU A 110 7.06 3.81 16.10
CA LEU A 110 6.07 4.69 16.73
C LEU A 110 6.70 5.68 17.72
N ASP A 111 7.97 5.47 18.08
CA ASP A 111 8.72 6.29 19.05
C ASP A 111 10.15 6.64 18.56
N PRO A 112 10.34 7.08 17.30
CA PRO A 112 11.67 7.31 16.74
C PRO A 112 12.44 8.46 17.43
N ASP A 113 11.77 9.25 18.26
CA ASP A 113 12.34 10.29 19.12
C ASP A 113 12.96 9.74 20.42
N SER A 114 12.74 8.46 20.76
CA SER A 114 13.38 7.82 21.91
C SER A 114 14.91 7.88 21.79
N PRO A 115 15.64 8.43 22.78
CA PRO A 115 17.10 8.50 22.75
C PRO A 115 17.79 7.14 22.61
N GLN A 116 17.12 6.06 23.04
CA GLN A 116 17.65 4.70 22.95
C GLN A 116 17.87 4.25 21.50
N TRP A 117 17.03 4.69 20.55
CA TRP A 117 17.25 4.44 19.13
C TRP A 117 18.62 4.95 18.69
N TRP A 118 18.91 6.21 19.00
CA TRP A 118 20.09 6.92 18.51
C TRP A 118 21.36 6.53 19.26
N ASN A 119 21.26 6.29 20.56
CA ASN A 119 22.41 6.03 21.42
C ASN A 119 22.81 4.56 21.49
N ALA A 120 21.88 3.63 21.23
CA ALA A 120 22.10 2.21 21.42
C ALA A 120 21.77 1.37 20.17
N ILE A 121 20.55 1.48 19.66
CA ILE A 121 20.05 0.54 18.64
C ILE A 121 20.66 0.81 17.26
N LEU A 122 20.55 2.02 16.73
CA LEU A 122 21.08 2.36 15.41
C LEU A 122 22.60 2.17 15.31
N PRO A 123 23.43 2.56 16.30
CA PRO A 123 24.85 2.26 16.29
C PRO A 123 25.15 0.75 16.22
N ARG A 124 24.41 -0.09 16.96
CA ARG A 124 24.58 -1.55 16.91
C ARG A 124 24.19 -2.11 15.56
N LEU A 125 23.03 -1.73 15.03
CA LEU A 125 22.54 -2.21 13.73
C LEU A 125 23.46 -1.80 12.56
N ARG A 126 24.04 -0.59 12.60
CA ARG A 126 25.06 -0.15 11.63
C ARG A 126 26.37 -0.94 11.73
N GLY A 127 26.61 -1.59 12.86
CA GLY A 127 27.74 -2.49 13.07
C GLY A 127 27.50 -3.93 12.61
N VAL A 128 26.24 -4.31 12.32
CA VAL A 128 25.91 -5.69 11.92
C VAL A 128 26.38 -5.99 10.51
N GLU A 129 26.23 -5.04 9.57
CA GLU A 129 26.61 -5.23 8.17
C GLU A 129 27.32 -4.01 7.60
N HIS A 130 28.54 -4.21 7.10
CA HIS A 130 29.33 -3.12 6.49
C HIS A 130 28.73 -2.72 5.14
N GLY A 131 28.45 -1.42 4.96
CA GLY A 131 27.93 -0.88 3.70
C GLY A 131 26.40 -0.86 3.61
N LEU A 132 25.69 -1.33 4.64
CA LEU A 132 24.25 -1.14 4.78
C LEU A 132 23.99 0.10 5.62
N ASP A 133 23.35 1.12 5.05
CA ASP A 133 22.89 2.26 5.85
C ASP A 133 21.64 1.88 6.66
N VAL A 134 21.42 2.56 7.78
CA VAL A 134 20.26 2.32 8.64
C VAL A 134 19.48 3.62 8.82
N GLU A 135 18.25 3.60 8.33
CA GLU A 135 17.29 4.70 8.39
C GLU A 135 16.17 4.35 9.39
N LEU A 136 15.92 5.26 10.33
CA LEU A 136 14.81 5.17 11.28
C LEU A 136 13.75 6.19 10.91
N ARG A 137 12.50 5.76 10.81
CA ARG A 137 11.38 6.63 10.46
C ARG A 137 10.21 6.47 11.41
N TYR A 138 9.50 7.58 11.61
CA TYR A 138 8.16 7.53 12.15
C TYR A 138 7.22 6.91 11.11
N GLY A 139 6.46 5.90 11.50
CA GLY A 139 5.38 5.40 10.66
C GLY A 139 4.56 4.34 11.36
N LYS A 140 3.34 4.17 10.86
CA LYS A 140 2.44 3.09 11.23
C LYS A 140 2.10 2.26 10.00
N LEU A 141 1.53 1.09 10.22
CA LEU A 141 0.84 0.38 9.16
C LEU A 141 -0.40 1.18 8.80
N GLU A 142 -0.49 1.60 7.54
CA GLU A 142 -1.70 2.16 6.97
C GLU A 142 -2.41 1.05 6.20
N LEU A 143 -3.51 0.57 6.78
CA LEU A 143 -4.46 -0.25 6.05
C LEU A 143 -5.01 0.61 4.92
N LEU A 144 -5.03 0.08 3.71
CA LEU A 144 -5.51 0.81 2.54
C LEU A 144 -7.04 0.78 2.47
N THR A 145 -7.72 1.03 3.58
CA THR A 145 -9.16 1.33 3.63
C THR A 145 -9.34 2.82 3.60
N SER A 146 -10.25 3.32 2.78
CA SER A 146 -10.68 4.70 2.91
C SER A 146 -11.70 4.82 4.04
N GLN A 147 -11.31 5.44 5.15
CA GLN A 147 -12.24 5.96 6.18
C GLN A 147 -12.28 7.49 6.18
N GLU A 148 -11.19 8.15 5.80
CA GLU A 148 -11.08 9.61 5.84
C GLU A 148 -11.65 10.25 4.56
N GLU A 149 -12.23 11.44 4.72
CA GLU A 149 -12.86 12.27 3.67
C GLU A 149 -12.01 12.27 2.40
N ILE A 150 -12.40 11.43 1.45
CA ILE A 150 -11.66 11.27 0.22
C ILE A 150 -12.04 12.46 -0.68
N ASP A 151 -11.38 13.59 -0.50
CA ASP A 151 -11.45 14.72 -1.43
C ASP A 151 -10.96 14.33 -2.85
N SER A 152 -10.33 13.16 -2.98
CA SER A 152 -9.67 12.68 -4.20
C SER A 152 -10.29 11.42 -4.83
N VAL A 153 -11.57 11.11 -4.58
CA VAL A 153 -12.19 9.95 -5.26
C VAL A 153 -12.27 10.28 -6.74
N ASP A 154 -11.40 9.65 -7.54
CA ASP A 154 -11.65 9.53 -8.97
C ASP A 154 -13.05 8.96 -9.14
N ARG A 155 -13.94 9.71 -9.79
CA ARG A 155 -15.36 9.34 -9.91
C ARG A 155 -15.45 7.89 -10.35
N LEU A 156 -16.26 7.11 -9.63
CA LEU A 156 -16.59 5.78 -10.09
C LEU A 156 -17.14 5.88 -11.52
N HIS A 157 -16.62 5.03 -12.39
CA HIS A 157 -17.16 4.90 -13.73
C HIS A 157 -18.62 4.43 -13.62
N PRO A 158 -19.56 4.92 -14.45
CA PRO A 158 -20.94 4.45 -14.44
C PRO A 158 -21.09 2.93 -14.53
N ASP A 159 -20.15 2.26 -15.20
CA ASP A 159 -20.11 0.79 -15.30
C ASP A 159 -19.86 0.09 -13.96
N ALA A 160 -19.41 0.81 -12.93
CA ALA A 160 -19.29 0.25 -11.57
C ALA A 160 -20.64 -0.17 -10.99
N TRP A 161 -21.77 0.35 -11.51
CA TRP A 161 -23.13 -0.06 -11.18
C TRP A 161 -23.72 -1.09 -12.16
N GLY A 162 -22.90 -1.60 -13.09
CA GLY A 162 -23.30 -2.60 -14.06
C GLY A 162 -23.54 -3.98 -13.43
N ASN A 163 -24.01 -4.91 -14.25
CA ASN A 163 -24.18 -6.29 -13.85
C ASN A 163 -22.83 -7.01 -13.86
N GLY A 164 -22.25 -7.26 -12.69
CA GLY A 164 -21.07 -8.09 -12.52
C GLY A 164 -19.98 -7.44 -11.68
N MET A 165 -19.28 -8.25 -10.89
CA MET A 165 -18.11 -7.81 -10.14
C MET A 165 -16.86 -7.95 -11.01
N VAL A 166 -16.19 -6.82 -11.26
CA VAL A 166 -14.90 -6.75 -11.97
C VAL A 166 -13.73 -6.57 -11.00
N MET A 167 -12.52 -6.92 -11.42
CA MET A 167 -11.30 -6.64 -10.66
C MET A 167 -11.10 -5.14 -10.51
N GLY A 168 -10.78 -4.71 -9.28
CA GLY A 168 -10.68 -3.29 -8.98
C GLY A 168 -12.02 -2.66 -8.61
N ALA A 169 -13.13 -3.42 -8.66
CA ALA A 169 -14.42 -2.93 -8.21
C ALA A 169 -14.36 -2.58 -6.72
N SER A 170 -15.04 -1.50 -6.37
CA SER A 170 -15.24 -1.10 -4.99
C SER A 170 -16.01 -2.16 -4.22
N CYS A 171 -15.60 -2.45 -2.99
CA CYS A 171 -16.45 -3.18 -2.06
C CYS A 171 -16.33 -2.70 -0.62
N GLY A 172 -17.35 -3.01 0.17
CA GLY A 172 -17.35 -2.79 1.62
C GLY A 172 -18.55 -3.47 2.26
N TYR A 173 -18.50 -3.64 3.58
CA TYR A 173 -19.66 -4.09 4.34
C TYR A 173 -20.81 -3.08 4.21
N GLN A 174 -22.04 -3.58 4.09
CA GLN A 174 -23.23 -2.74 4.08
C GLN A 174 -23.25 -1.84 5.31
N THR A 175 -23.49 -0.55 5.14
CA THR A 175 -23.43 0.52 6.16
C THR A 175 -22.04 0.90 6.66
N ALA A 176 -20.98 0.15 6.34
CA ALA A 176 -19.62 0.55 6.71
C ALA A 176 -19.16 1.76 5.88
N GLU A 177 -18.33 2.59 6.51
CA GLU A 177 -17.64 3.70 5.84
C GLU A 177 -16.39 3.22 5.11
N THR A 178 -15.80 2.11 5.57
CA THR A 178 -14.62 1.50 4.96
C THR A 178 -14.92 1.00 3.56
N THR A 179 -14.08 1.41 2.61
CA THR A 179 -14.09 0.88 1.25
C THR A 179 -12.75 0.25 0.91
N GLY A 180 -12.80 -0.81 0.11
CA GLY A 180 -11.65 -1.46 -0.49
C GLY A 180 -11.95 -1.94 -1.90
N THR A 181 -11.17 -2.91 -2.35
CA THR A 181 -11.15 -3.44 -3.70
C THR A 181 -11.51 -4.93 -3.69
N ILE A 182 -12.35 -5.37 -4.64
CA ILE A 182 -12.47 -6.77 -5.03
C ILE A 182 -11.29 -7.07 -5.95
N GLY A 183 -10.38 -7.93 -5.50
CA GLY A 183 -9.20 -8.29 -6.27
C GLY A 183 -9.53 -9.23 -7.41
N ILE A 184 -10.16 -10.36 -7.11
CA ILE A 184 -10.43 -11.41 -8.08
C ILE A 184 -11.66 -12.22 -7.68
N SER A 185 -12.25 -12.93 -8.65
CA SER A 185 -13.26 -13.94 -8.35
C SER A 185 -12.61 -15.33 -8.23
N LEU A 186 -13.05 -16.11 -7.24
CA LEU A 186 -12.59 -17.46 -6.95
C LEU A 186 -13.75 -18.45 -7.13
N THR A 187 -13.52 -19.55 -7.83
CA THR A 187 -14.42 -20.70 -7.77
C THR A 187 -13.91 -21.65 -6.70
N LEU A 188 -14.70 -21.87 -5.66
CA LEU A 188 -14.40 -22.82 -4.60
C LEU A 188 -15.32 -24.02 -4.72
N ARG A 189 -14.77 -25.22 -4.45
CA ARG A 189 -15.54 -26.47 -4.39
C ARG A 189 -15.65 -26.96 -2.96
N ASP A 190 -16.86 -27.29 -2.52
CA ASP A 190 -17.09 -27.84 -1.19
C ASP A 190 -16.77 -29.35 -1.12
N LYS A 191 -16.98 -29.96 0.05
CA LYS A 191 -16.74 -31.40 0.28
C LYS A 191 -17.73 -32.31 -0.45
N GLN A 192 -18.86 -31.77 -0.89
CA GLN A 192 -19.88 -32.47 -1.66
C GLN A 192 -19.59 -32.41 -3.17
N GLY A 193 -18.62 -31.59 -3.58
CA GLY A 193 -18.25 -31.39 -4.97
C GLY A 193 -18.99 -30.24 -5.64
N GLU A 194 -19.79 -29.48 -4.90
CA GLU A 194 -20.52 -28.32 -5.42
C GLU A 194 -19.60 -27.11 -5.54
N GLU A 195 -19.68 -26.42 -6.68
CA GLU A 195 -18.86 -25.26 -6.98
C GLU A 195 -19.63 -23.96 -6.77
N SER A 196 -18.97 -22.94 -6.21
CA SER A 196 -19.56 -21.62 -5.99
C SER A 196 -18.55 -20.51 -6.26
N LEU A 197 -19.04 -19.38 -6.77
CA LEU A 197 -18.23 -18.21 -7.10
C LEU A 197 -18.18 -17.24 -5.91
N PHE A 198 -16.99 -16.79 -5.56
CA PHE A 198 -16.71 -15.87 -4.45
C PHE A 198 -15.87 -14.69 -4.93
N GLY A 199 -15.98 -13.53 -4.28
CA GLY A 199 -15.05 -12.42 -4.44
C GLY A 199 -13.96 -12.48 -3.37
N LEU A 200 -12.71 -12.27 -3.75
CA LEU A 200 -11.59 -12.12 -2.82
C LEU A 200 -11.33 -10.64 -2.54
N SER A 201 -11.31 -10.28 -1.26
CA SER A 201 -10.93 -8.95 -0.76
C SER A 201 -10.25 -9.08 0.62
N CYS A 202 -9.78 -7.96 1.18
CA CYS A 202 -9.08 -7.96 2.47
C CYS A 202 -10.07 -8.08 3.63
N HIS A 203 -9.66 -8.81 4.69
CA HIS A 203 -10.45 -8.95 5.91
C HIS A 203 -10.92 -7.59 6.44
N HIS A 204 -10.03 -6.62 6.59
CA HIS A 204 -10.35 -5.30 7.13
C HIS A 204 -11.23 -4.41 6.23
N VAL A 205 -11.56 -4.86 5.00
CA VAL A 205 -12.52 -4.18 4.10
C VAL A 205 -13.95 -4.63 4.39
N VAL A 206 -14.12 -5.92 4.73
CA VAL A 206 -15.44 -6.56 4.88
C VAL A 206 -15.79 -6.92 6.31
N ALA A 207 -14.79 -7.11 7.18
CA ALA A 207 -15.00 -7.54 8.55
C ALA A 207 -15.43 -6.37 9.42
N THR A 208 -16.50 -6.60 10.17
CA THR A 208 -16.97 -5.72 11.25
C THR A 208 -16.90 -6.44 12.58
N PRO A 209 -16.92 -5.74 13.73
CA PRO A 209 -17.01 -6.37 15.03
C PRO A 209 -18.19 -7.36 15.14
N GLU A 210 -19.29 -7.11 14.43
CA GLU A 210 -20.46 -7.99 14.36
C GLU A 210 -20.14 -9.28 13.61
N ILE A 211 -19.50 -9.16 12.44
CA ILE A 211 -19.06 -10.31 11.66
C ILE A 211 -18.04 -11.11 12.46
N THR A 212 -16.99 -10.46 12.98
CA THR A 212 -15.93 -11.13 13.74
C THR A 212 -16.49 -11.89 14.93
N ARG A 213 -17.45 -11.31 15.69
CA ARG A 213 -18.14 -12.01 16.79
C ARG A 213 -19.00 -13.17 16.31
N ALA A 214 -19.58 -13.10 15.12
CA ALA A 214 -20.41 -14.17 14.57
C ALA A 214 -19.59 -15.31 13.94
N VAL A 215 -18.33 -15.08 13.55
CA VAL A 215 -17.45 -16.06 12.87
C VAL A 215 -16.76 -17.03 13.84
N GLU A 216 -16.95 -16.91 15.16
CA GLU A 216 -16.07 -17.48 16.22
C GLU A 216 -15.55 -18.92 16.07
N ASP A 217 -16.04 -19.80 15.18
CA ASP A 217 -15.34 -21.04 14.79
C ASP A 217 -15.74 -21.65 13.41
N LYS A 218 -16.55 -20.98 12.57
CA LYS A 218 -17.04 -21.58 11.30
C LYS A 218 -17.20 -20.54 10.18
N PRO A 219 -16.99 -20.93 8.90
CA PRO A 219 -17.32 -20.07 7.77
C PRO A 219 -18.80 -19.65 7.86
N LEU A 220 -19.03 -18.34 7.97
CA LEU A 220 -20.39 -17.82 8.00
C LEU A 220 -21.03 -17.98 6.63
N ASN A 221 -22.24 -18.52 6.62
CA ASN A 221 -23.12 -18.31 5.50
C ASN A 221 -23.67 -16.87 5.63
N ALA A 222 -23.11 -15.93 4.86
CA ALA A 222 -23.47 -14.51 4.92
C ALA A 222 -24.98 -14.26 4.81
N ALA A 223 -25.69 -15.09 4.01
CA ALA A 223 -27.15 -15.02 3.87
C ALA A 223 -27.90 -15.39 5.16
N LYS A 224 -27.31 -16.23 6.02
CA LYS A 224 -27.89 -16.56 7.33
C LYS A 224 -27.59 -15.50 8.40
N CYS A 225 -26.54 -14.71 8.22
CA CYS A 225 -26.11 -13.69 9.17
C CYS A 225 -26.63 -12.29 8.85
N GLY A 226 -27.37 -12.13 7.75
CA GLY A 226 -27.80 -10.82 7.26
C GLY A 226 -26.63 -9.91 6.90
N VAL A 227 -25.46 -10.50 6.60
CA VAL A 227 -24.25 -9.77 6.23
C VAL A 227 -24.25 -9.61 4.72
N MET A 228 -24.27 -8.36 4.26
CA MET A 228 -24.21 -8.04 2.84
C MET A 228 -22.94 -7.25 2.56
N VAL A 229 -22.17 -7.67 1.56
CA VAL A 229 -21.06 -6.91 1.01
C VAL A 229 -21.59 -6.19 -0.23
N MET A 230 -21.42 -4.87 -0.28
CA MET A 230 -21.91 -4.01 -1.34
C MET A 230 -20.80 -3.75 -2.35
N SER A 231 -21.15 -3.76 -3.64
CA SER A 231 -20.29 -3.34 -4.75
C SER A 231 -21.13 -2.51 -5.72
N PRO A 232 -20.85 -1.21 -5.92
CA PRO A 232 -19.87 -0.42 -5.17
C PRO A 232 -20.17 -0.36 -3.66
N SER A 233 -19.18 -0.02 -2.84
CA SER A 233 -19.40 0.15 -1.39
C SER A 233 -20.41 1.27 -1.10
N ASP A 234 -21.05 1.24 0.07
CA ASP A 234 -21.93 2.32 0.50
C ASP A 234 -21.19 3.66 0.64
N GLY A 235 -19.92 3.62 1.06
CA GLY A 235 -19.05 4.79 1.10
C GLY A 235 -18.92 5.45 -0.26
N ASP A 236 -18.66 4.67 -1.31
CA ASP A 236 -18.54 5.19 -2.66
C ASP A 236 -19.87 5.65 -3.27
N HIS A 237 -20.97 4.99 -2.93
CA HIS A 237 -22.31 5.45 -3.29
C HIS A 237 -22.59 6.84 -2.71
N LYS A 238 -22.31 7.05 -1.41
CA LYS A 238 -22.51 8.33 -0.73
C LYS A 238 -21.67 9.43 -1.38
N ILE A 239 -20.39 9.17 -1.62
CA ILE A 239 -19.48 10.14 -2.25
C ILE A 239 -19.95 10.48 -3.67
N THR A 240 -20.29 9.47 -4.48
CA THR A 240 -20.78 9.70 -5.85
C THR A 240 -22.08 10.51 -5.84
N ALA A 241 -23.03 10.19 -4.95
CA ALA A 241 -24.28 10.91 -4.83
C ALA A 241 -24.05 12.38 -4.40
N GLN A 242 -23.11 12.64 -3.48
CA GLN A 242 -22.73 13.99 -3.08
C GLN A 242 -22.14 14.79 -4.25
N VAL A 243 -21.23 14.19 -5.02
CA VAL A 243 -20.66 14.82 -6.23
C VAL A 243 -21.76 15.17 -7.23
N ILE A 244 -22.65 14.23 -7.56
CA ILE A 244 -23.75 14.46 -8.51
C ILE A 244 -24.68 15.57 -7.99
N ASN A 245 -25.04 15.56 -6.71
CA ASN A 245 -25.90 16.60 -6.12
C ASN A 245 -25.25 17.99 -6.18
N ASN A 246 -23.93 18.07 -5.94
CA ASN A 246 -23.18 19.32 -6.07
C ASN A 246 -23.17 19.82 -7.52
N GLU A 247 -22.98 18.94 -8.50
CA GLU A 247 -23.04 19.30 -9.92
C GLU A 247 -24.43 19.78 -10.35
N VAL A 248 -25.49 19.09 -9.90
CA VAL A 248 -26.88 19.50 -10.15
C VAL A 248 -27.14 20.89 -9.55
N LYS A 249 -26.64 21.16 -8.34
CA LYS A 249 -26.77 22.48 -7.68
C LYS A 249 -26.02 23.57 -8.45
N ILE A 250 -24.81 23.29 -8.95
CA ILE A 250 -24.04 24.23 -9.79
C ILE A 250 -24.81 24.52 -11.08
N ALA A 251 -25.29 23.48 -11.76
CA ALA A 251 -26.08 23.62 -12.98
C ALA A 251 -27.37 24.43 -12.75
N GLN A 252 -28.06 24.19 -11.64
CA GLN A 252 -29.25 24.95 -11.26
C GLN A 252 -28.94 26.43 -11.01
N ASN A 253 -27.87 26.73 -10.25
CA ASN A 253 -27.43 28.10 -10.03
C ASN A 253 -27.07 28.82 -11.34
N VAL A 254 -26.46 28.12 -12.29
CA VAL A 254 -26.13 28.66 -13.62
C VAL A 254 -27.40 28.99 -14.41
N LEU A 255 -28.39 28.10 -14.39
CA LEU A 255 -29.68 28.33 -15.05
C LEU A 255 -30.42 29.53 -14.44
N ASP A 256 -30.35 29.67 -13.11
CA ASP A 256 -31.02 30.75 -12.38
C ASP A 256 -30.30 32.11 -12.52
N ALA A 257 -28.96 32.12 -12.64
CA ALA A 257 -28.16 33.34 -12.62
C ALA A 257 -28.24 34.22 -13.88
N LYS A 258 -28.92 33.80 -14.97
CA LYS A 258 -29.12 34.57 -16.22
C LYS A 258 -27.89 35.26 -16.84
N SER A 259 -26.67 34.96 -16.40
CA SER A 259 -25.46 35.68 -16.82
C SER A 259 -24.33 34.71 -17.16
N ALA A 260 -24.11 34.55 -18.47
CA ALA A 260 -23.16 33.64 -19.09
C ALA A 260 -21.70 33.81 -18.64
N LYS A 261 -21.35 34.92 -17.97
CA LYS A 261 -19.98 35.25 -17.59
C LYS A 261 -19.47 34.43 -16.40
N ALA A 262 -20.30 34.22 -15.37
CA ALA A 262 -19.93 33.38 -14.21
C ALA A 262 -19.82 31.89 -14.58
N PHE A 263 -20.55 31.45 -15.62
CA PHE A 263 -20.50 30.09 -16.15
C PHE A 263 -19.16 29.74 -16.78
N VAL A 264 -18.55 30.65 -17.55
CA VAL A 264 -17.27 30.41 -18.23
C VAL A 264 -16.13 30.20 -17.24
N GLU A 265 -16.09 30.98 -16.16
CA GLU A 265 -15.01 30.92 -15.16
C GLU A 265 -15.11 29.63 -14.31
N SER A 266 -16.31 29.26 -13.82
CA SER A 266 -16.53 28.01 -13.07
C SER A 266 -16.37 26.75 -13.94
N SER A 267 -16.73 26.84 -15.23
CA SER A 267 -16.58 25.71 -16.15
C SER A 267 -15.13 25.44 -16.51
N ALA A 268 -14.27 26.47 -16.54
CA ALA A 268 -12.84 26.32 -16.85
C ALA A 268 -12.09 25.52 -15.76
N GLU A 269 -12.37 25.78 -14.49
CA GLU A 269 -11.81 25.00 -13.37
C GLU A 269 -12.27 23.55 -13.40
N THR A 270 -13.56 23.33 -13.68
CA THR A 270 -14.15 21.98 -13.81
C THR A 270 -13.55 21.23 -15.01
N LEU A 271 -13.36 21.91 -16.15
CA LEU A 271 -12.75 21.34 -17.36
C LEU A 271 -11.28 20.98 -17.15
N ASN A 272 -10.52 21.79 -16.40
CA ASN A 272 -9.13 21.47 -16.05
C ASN A 272 -9.06 20.22 -15.17
N ALA A 273 -9.90 20.11 -14.14
CA ALA A 273 -9.98 18.90 -13.30
C ALA A 273 -10.38 17.65 -14.11
N ILE A 274 -11.33 17.79 -15.06
CA ILE A 274 -11.71 16.71 -15.98
C ILE A 274 -10.57 16.32 -16.91
N ASN A 275 -9.79 17.28 -17.43
CA ASN A 275 -8.67 17.02 -18.33
C ASN A 275 -7.51 16.33 -17.60
N GLU A 276 -7.19 16.75 -16.37
CA GLU A 276 -6.21 16.05 -15.52
C GLU A 276 -6.62 14.59 -15.24
N GLY A 277 -7.91 14.34 -14.98
CA GLY A 277 -8.46 12.98 -14.86
C GLY A 277 -8.37 12.16 -16.15
N LYS A 278 -8.57 12.80 -17.32
CA LYS A 278 -8.44 12.14 -18.64
C LYS A 278 -7.00 11.73 -18.96
N GLU A 279 -6.01 12.55 -18.62
CA GLU A 279 -4.59 12.21 -18.81
C GLU A 279 -4.20 10.99 -17.97
N ARG A 280 -4.64 10.90 -16.70
CA ARG A 280 -4.46 9.68 -15.87
C ARG A 280 -5.14 8.46 -16.48
N THR A 281 -6.35 8.63 -17.02
CA THR A 281 -7.07 7.56 -17.71
C THR A 281 -6.33 7.09 -18.98
N MET A 282 -5.61 7.99 -19.66
CA MET A 282 -4.80 7.68 -20.84
C MET A 282 -3.49 6.96 -20.48
N GLU A 283 -2.82 7.33 -19.39
CA GLU A 283 -1.67 6.57 -18.85
C GLU A 283 -2.07 5.13 -18.48
N ASN A 284 -3.26 4.96 -17.86
CA ASN A 284 -3.85 3.64 -17.58
C ASN A 284 -4.12 2.81 -18.85
N ARG A 285 -4.40 3.46 -19.99
CA ARG A 285 -4.60 2.76 -21.27
C ARG A 285 -3.30 2.19 -21.83
N ILE A 286 -2.16 2.88 -21.67
CA ILE A 286 -0.87 2.45 -22.21
C ILE A 286 -0.30 1.26 -21.43
N CYS A 287 -0.51 1.22 -20.11
CA CYS A 287 -0.07 0.08 -19.28
C CYS A 287 -0.84 -1.23 -19.57
N SER A 288 -1.91 -1.16 -20.36
CA SER A 288 -2.87 -2.25 -20.51
C SER A 288 -2.73 -3.06 -21.80
N SER A 289 -1.92 -2.73 -22.81
CA SER A 289 -2.04 -3.44 -24.10
C SER A 289 -1.88 -4.96 -23.96
N THR A 290 -0.93 -5.45 -23.16
CA THR A 290 -0.75 -6.89 -22.93
C THR A 290 -1.91 -7.52 -22.14
N LEU A 291 -2.41 -6.86 -21.09
CA LEU A 291 -3.55 -7.36 -20.30
C LEU A 291 -4.89 -7.21 -21.02
N ARG A 292 -5.03 -6.17 -21.83
CA ARG A 292 -6.21 -5.86 -22.63
C ARG A 292 -6.25 -6.75 -23.85
N ASP A 293 -5.13 -7.08 -24.48
CA ASP A 293 -5.05 -8.12 -25.50
C ASP A 293 -5.36 -9.50 -24.88
N TYR A 294 -4.93 -9.74 -23.63
CA TYR A 294 -5.33 -10.91 -22.84
C TYR A 294 -6.85 -10.92 -22.54
N ALA A 295 -7.42 -9.79 -22.11
CA ALA A 295 -8.84 -9.61 -21.80
C ALA A 295 -9.73 -9.74 -23.03
N ASN A 296 -9.34 -9.08 -24.12
CA ASN A 296 -10.04 -9.02 -25.39
C ASN A 296 -9.95 -10.34 -26.17
N SER A 297 -9.04 -11.24 -25.80
CA SER A 297 -9.01 -12.61 -26.34
C SER A 297 -10.20 -13.47 -25.85
N GLY A 298 -11.06 -12.94 -24.98
CA GLY A 298 -12.20 -13.68 -24.41
C GLY A 298 -11.75 -14.79 -23.46
N GLY A 299 -10.48 -14.79 -23.05
CA GLY A 299 -9.90 -15.78 -22.17
C GLY A 299 -10.48 -15.66 -20.77
N GLU A 300 -11.41 -16.56 -20.43
CA GLU A 300 -11.59 -16.95 -19.05
C GLU A 300 -10.24 -17.51 -18.58
N VAL A 301 -9.48 -16.72 -17.80
CA VAL A 301 -8.17 -17.14 -17.31
C VAL A 301 -8.39 -18.09 -16.13
N ILE A 302 -8.80 -19.33 -16.43
CA ILE A 302 -8.72 -20.43 -15.49
C ILE A 302 -7.23 -20.81 -15.39
N LYS A 303 -6.55 -20.25 -14.40
CA LYS A 303 -5.27 -20.83 -13.96
C LYS A 303 -5.57 -21.94 -12.98
N GLU A 304 -5.21 -23.17 -13.34
CA GLU A 304 -5.04 -24.23 -12.36
C GLU A 304 -4.01 -23.80 -11.32
N VAL A 305 -4.27 -24.16 -10.07
CA VAL A 305 -3.58 -23.70 -8.86
C VAL A 305 -2.06 -23.99 -8.86
N ASP A 306 -1.59 -24.83 -9.78
CA ASP A 306 -0.20 -25.26 -9.90
C ASP A 306 0.78 -24.18 -10.42
N THR A 307 0.33 -22.94 -10.67
CA THR A 307 1.16 -21.85 -11.23
C THR A 307 1.45 -20.68 -10.28
N TYR A 308 1.30 -20.86 -8.96
CA TYR A 308 1.76 -19.86 -7.98
C TYR A 308 3.22 -20.09 -7.61
N ALA A 309 4.07 -19.11 -7.93
CA ALA A 309 5.42 -19.11 -7.43
C ALA A 309 5.40 -18.79 -5.93
N ALA A 310 5.99 -19.65 -5.10
CA ALA A 310 6.43 -19.22 -3.79
C ALA A 310 7.36 -18.01 -4.01
N PRO A 311 7.12 -16.85 -3.42
CA PRO A 311 7.90 -15.65 -3.74
C PRO A 311 9.41 -15.77 -3.48
N ARG A 312 9.81 -16.72 -2.62
CA ARG A 312 11.22 -17.08 -2.42
C ARG A 312 11.90 -17.64 -3.68
N THR A 313 11.12 -18.03 -4.68
CA THR A 313 11.57 -18.58 -5.97
C THR A 313 11.09 -17.76 -7.17
N ILE A 314 10.60 -16.53 -6.97
CA ILE A 314 10.34 -15.62 -8.11
C ILE A 314 11.71 -15.11 -8.60
N GLU A 315 12.39 -15.94 -9.38
CA GLU A 315 13.59 -15.53 -10.09
C GLU A 315 13.28 -14.33 -10.98
N GLY A 316 14.14 -13.31 -10.94
CA GLY A 316 14.09 -12.17 -11.86
C GLY A 316 13.30 -10.93 -11.42
N HIS A 317 12.61 -10.96 -10.26
CA HIS A 317 11.95 -9.79 -9.64
C HIS A 317 11.15 -8.97 -10.64
N PRO A 318 10.04 -9.55 -11.11
CA PRO A 318 9.37 -9.05 -12.28
C PRO A 318 8.87 -7.63 -12.03
N PRO A 319 8.81 -6.81 -13.08
CA PRO A 319 7.87 -5.69 -13.05
C PRO A 319 6.49 -6.23 -12.70
N VAL A 320 5.78 -5.53 -11.83
CA VAL A 320 4.44 -5.89 -11.38
C VAL A 320 3.47 -4.78 -11.74
N ILE A 321 2.21 -5.16 -11.87
CA ILE A 321 1.09 -4.25 -12.06
C ILE A 321 -0.02 -4.61 -11.09
N LYS A 322 -0.85 -3.62 -10.75
CA LYS A 322 -2.03 -3.82 -9.91
C LYS A 322 -3.17 -2.93 -10.36
N HIS A 323 -4.41 -3.40 -10.23
CA HIS A 323 -5.61 -2.60 -10.44
C HIS A 323 -6.36 -2.44 -9.12
N GLY A 324 -6.38 -1.22 -8.60
CA GLY A 324 -7.07 -0.88 -7.36
C GLY A 324 -8.20 0.12 -7.60
N ARG A 325 -9.22 0.09 -6.75
CA ARG A 325 -10.36 1.02 -6.76
C ARG A 325 -9.90 2.48 -6.82
N SER A 326 -8.91 2.86 -6.02
CA SER A 326 -8.54 4.27 -5.83
C SER A 326 -7.51 4.73 -6.85
N THR A 327 -6.49 3.93 -7.12
CA THR A 327 -5.39 4.34 -8.00
C THR A 327 -5.47 3.75 -9.41
N GLY A 328 -6.47 2.92 -9.71
CA GLY A 328 -6.57 2.23 -10.99
C GLY A 328 -5.35 1.35 -11.25
N TRP A 329 -4.83 1.38 -12.48
CA TRP A 329 -3.63 0.65 -12.86
C TRP A 329 -2.38 1.37 -12.36
N THR A 330 -1.56 0.72 -11.54
CA THR A 330 -0.22 1.19 -11.22
C THR A 330 0.81 0.11 -11.49
N THR A 331 2.05 0.55 -11.68
CA THR A 331 3.19 -0.31 -11.95
C THR A 331 4.23 -0.19 -10.85
N GLY A 332 4.99 -1.26 -10.67
CA GLY A 332 6.12 -1.31 -9.76
C GLY A 332 7.04 -2.47 -10.09
N ARG A 333 7.91 -2.79 -9.14
CA ARG A 333 8.79 -3.96 -9.17
C ARG A 333 8.76 -4.65 -7.81
N LEU A 334 8.88 -5.96 -7.82
CA LEU A 334 8.92 -6.74 -6.58
C LEU A 334 10.27 -6.54 -5.87
N ASN A 335 10.25 -6.22 -4.58
CA ASN A 335 11.45 -6.24 -3.76
C ASN A 335 11.81 -7.70 -3.40
N PRO A 336 13.07 -8.15 -3.57
CA PRO A 336 13.48 -9.54 -3.30
C PRO A 336 13.45 -9.94 -1.82
N VAL A 337 13.52 -8.96 -0.93
CA VAL A 337 13.45 -9.19 0.50
C VAL A 337 12.06 -8.86 1.03
N VAL A 338 11.59 -9.68 1.96
CA VAL A 338 10.34 -9.45 2.68
C VAL A 338 10.47 -8.26 3.63
N THR A 339 9.35 -7.60 3.87
CA THR A 339 9.19 -6.70 5.01
C THR A 339 8.78 -7.52 6.22
N VAL A 340 9.49 -7.35 7.32
CA VAL A 340 9.23 -8.03 8.60
C VAL A 340 8.42 -7.09 9.49
N TRP A 341 7.29 -7.58 10.00
CA TRP A 341 6.42 -6.83 10.91
C TRP A 341 6.58 -7.28 12.35
N ASN A 342 6.54 -6.33 13.28
CA ASN A 342 6.52 -6.60 14.71
C ASN A 342 5.23 -7.34 15.07
N SER A 343 5.36 -8.53 15.66
CA SER A 343 4.23 -9.38 16.06
C SER A 343 3.32 -8.70 17.08
N GLU A 344 3.86 -7.97 18.06
CA GLU A 344 3.07 -7.26 19.08
C GLU A 344 2.22 -6.16 18.44
N PHE A 345 2.79 -5.45 17.46
CA PHE A 345 2.06 -4.46 16.69
C PHE A 345 0.94 -5.12 15.86
N MET A 346 1.24 -6.23 15.18
CA MET A 346 0.25 -6.93 14.36
C MET A 346 -0.84 -7.63 15.18
N MET A 347 -0.56 -8.04 16.43
CA MET A 347 -1.58 -8.57 17.34
C MET A 347 -2.72 -7.59 17.56
N GLY A 348 -2.44 -6.29 17.68
CA GLY A 348 -3.48 -5.27 17.81
C GLY A 348 -4.43 -5.18 16.61
N TYR A 349 -3.98 -5.60 15.42
CA TYR A 349 -4.77 -5.54 14.19
C TYR A 349 -5.45 -6.87 13.83
N TYR A 350 -4.74 -7.98 13.98
CA TYR A 350 -5.18 -9.28 13.47
C TYR A 350 -5.34 -10.35 14.56
N GLY A 351 -5.05 -10.04 15.83
CA GLY A 351 -5.25 -10.95 16.95
C GLY A 351 -4.38 -12.21 16.94
N ARG A 352 -3.29 -12.26 16.14
CA ARG A 352 -2.39 -13.41 16.04
C ARG A 352 -0.99 -13.08 16.56
N GLU A 353 -0.48 -13.91 17.47
CA GLU A 353 0.86 -13.79 18.10
C GLU A 353 1.98 -14.35 17.20
N LYS A 354 2.01 -13.96 15.92
CA LYS A 354 3.05 -14.39 14.99
C LYS A 354 3.62 -13.19 14.24
N SER A 355 4.95 -13.18 14.11
CA SER A 355 5.62 -12.25 13.18
C SER A 355 5.03 -12.46 11.80
N MET A 356 4.76 -11.35 11.11
CA MET A 356 4.21 -11.38 9.76
C MET A 356 5.30 -10.98 8.79
N TRP A 357 5.43 -11.76 7.72
CA TRP A 357 6.26 -11.42 6.58
C TRP A 357 5.36 -11.03 5.42
N THR A 358 5.71 -9.94 4.77
CA THR A 358 4.97 -9.46 3.61
C THR A 358 5.90 -9.18 2.48
N TRP A 359 5.39 -9.29 1.27
CA TRP A 359 6.13 -8.91 0.07
C TRP A 359 5.78 -7.48 -0.28
N THR A 360 6.75 -6.82 -0.90
CA THR A 360 6.67 -5.38 -1.14
C THR A 360 6.85 -5.11 -2.62
N ALA A 361 5.84 -4.49 -3.21
CA ALA A 361 5.93 -3.91 -4.54
C ALA A 361 6.37 -2.44 -4.40
N VAL A 362 7.39 -2.06 -5.17
CA VAL A 362 8.02 -0.73 -5.12
C VAL A 362 7.71 0.01 -6.42
N SER A 363 7.04 1.16 -6.36
CA SER A 363 6.82 2.00 -7.54
C SER A 363 8.02 2.92 -7.79
N CYS A 364 8.63 2.79 -8.96
CA CYS A 364 9.81 3.55 -9.36
C CYS A 364 9.54 4.29 -10.69
N PRO A 365 9.84 5.59 -10.81
CA PRO A 365 10.31 6.51 -9.77
C PRO A 365 9.17 7.15 -8.95
N ALA A 366 9.05 6.75 -7.67
CA ALA A 366 8.37 7.46 -6.58
C ALA A 366 6.95 7.99 -6.85
N LYS A 367 6.15 7.29 -7.67
CA LYS A 367 4.69 7.46 -7.66
C LYS A 367 4.12 6.59 -6.52
N SER A 368 2.94 6.93 -6.02
CA SER A 368 2.28 6.04 -5.08
C SER A 368 1.94 4.73 -5.80
N ILE A 369 2.34 3.59 -5.26
CA ILE A 369 1.92 2.31 -5.87
C ILE A 369 0.47 1.99 -5.53
N CYS A 370 0.00 2.47 -4.38
CA CYS A 370 -1.34 2.27 -3.86
C CYS A 370 -1.77 3.46 -3.00
N GLN A 371 -3.07 3.56 -2.71
CA GLN A 371 -3.68 4.53 -1.80
C GLN A 371 -4.81 3.86 -1.00
N PRO A 372 -5.29 4.49 0.09
CA PRO A 372 -6.52 4.07 0.76
C PRO A 372 -7.66 3.81 -0.24
N GLY A 373 -8.31 2.66 -0.11
CA GLY A 373 -9.28 2.06 -1.04
C GLY A 373 -8.71 0.95 -1.93
N ASP A 374 -7.39 0.86 -2.11
CA ASP A 374 -6.77 -0.22 -2.91
C ASP A 374 -6.58 -1.53 -2.14
N SER A 375 -6.93 -1.60 -0.85
CA SER A 375 -6.91 -2.86 -0.10
C SER A 375 -7.74 -3.91 -0.82
N GLY A 376 -7.10 -4.99 -1.20
CA GLY A 376 -7.66 -6.09 -1.93
C GLY A 376 -7.30 -6.13 -3.41
N ALA A 377 -6.55 -5.14 -3.92
CA ALA A 377 -6.05 -5.18 -5.28
C ALA A 377 -5.09 -6.37 -5.52
N MET A 378 -5.17 -6.99 -6.69
CA MET A 378 -4.26 -8.06 -7.07
C MET A 378 -2.92 -7.51 -7.55
N ILE A 379 -1.82 -8.10 -7.08
CA ILE A 379 -0.49 -7.91 -7.64
C ILE A 379 -0.28 -8.96 -8.73
N ILE A 380 -0.03 -8.50 -9.95
CA ILE A 380 0.10 -9.32 -11.15
C ILE A 380 1.50 -9.14 -11.72
N ASP A 381 2.13 -10.25 -12.09
CA ASP A 381 3.39 -10.28 -12.84
C ASP A 381 3.19 -9.59 -14.19
N ASN A 382 4.11 -8.71 -14.56
CA ASN A 382 4.17 -8.02 -15.84
C ASN A 382 5.53 -8.20 -16.55
N GLY A 383 6.31 -9.19 -16.11
CA GLY A 383 7.62 -9.55 -16.65
C GLY A 383 7.52 -10.69 -17.66
N GLU A 384 8.53 -11.58 -17.63
CA GLU A 384 8.61 -12.76 -18.50
C GLU A 384 7.38 -13.68 -18.36
N TYR A 385 6.80 -13.73 -17.16
CA TYR A 385 5.63 -14.55 -16.86
C TYR A 385 4.37 -13.71 -16.65
N ALA A 386 4.17 -12.72 -17.52
CA ALA A 386 3.06 -11.78 -17.44
C ALA A 386 1.68 -12.46 -17.22
N GLY A 387 0.87 -11.86 -16.35
CA GLY A 387 -0.47 -12.31 -16.01
C GLY A 387 -0.54 -13.34 -14.86
N ARG A 388 0.59 -13.72 -14.23
CA ARG A 388 0.57 -14.53 -12.99
C ARG A 388 0.12 -13.67 -11.82
N PHE A 389 -0.81 -14.18 -11.01
CA PHE A 389 -1.19 -13.52 -9.77
C PHE A 389 -0.17 -13.85 -8.69
N LEU A 390 0.52 -12.83 -8.20
CA LEU A 390 1.57 -12.98 -7.20
C LEU A 390 1.00 -12.89 -5.79
N GLY A 391 0.01 -12.03 -5.60
CA GLY A 391 -0.58 -11.82 -4.28
C GLY A 391 -1.62 -10.73 -4.24
N HIS A 392 -2.00 -10.37 -3.02
CA HIS A 392 -3.14 -9.54 -2.72
C HIS A 392 -2.70 -8.41 -1.78
N LEU A 393 -2.81 -7.18 -2.28
CA LEU A 393 -2.37 -5.95 -1.62
C LEU A 393 -3.26 -5.66 -0.41
N PHE A 394 -2.67 -5.34 0.74
CA PHE A 394 -3.47 -5.08 1.95
C PHE A 394 -3.08 -3.79 2.67
N ALA A 395 -1.82 -3.34 2.56
CA ALA A 395 -1.34 -2.19 3.32
C ALA A 395 -0.22 -1.41 2.62
N GLN A 396 0.09 -0.28 3.20
CA GLN A 396 1.22 0.59 2.88
C GLN A 396 1.91 1.05 4.18
N THR A 397 3.19 1.40 4.09
CA THR A 397 3.89 2.03 5.21
C THR A 397 3.71 3.55 5.14
N THR A 398 3.23 4.17 6.23
CA THR A 398 3.11 5.64 6.33
C THR A 398 4.43 6.31 5.93
N GLY A 399 4.35 7.31 5.05
CA GLY A 399 5.53 8.06 4.59
C GLY A 399 6.35 7.36 3.51
N PHE A 400 5.87 6.23 2.98
CA PHE A 400 6.43 5.53 1.82
C PHE A 400 5.32 5.24 0.80
N PRO A 401 4.77 6.27 0.14
CA PRO A 401 3.74 6.10 -0.88
C PRO A 401 4.16 5.08 -1.97
N GLU A 402 5.45 4.94 -2.20
CA GLU A 402 6.01 4.04 -3.19
C GLU A 402 6.06 2.56 -2.78
N LEU A 403 5.80 2.22 -1.51
CA LEU A 403 5.83 0.84 -1.01
C LEU A 403 4.41 0.31 -0.76
N GLY A 404 4.07 -0.78 -1.46
CA GLY A 404 2.80 -1.49 -1.30
C GLY A 404 3.04 -2.91 -0.81
N HIS A 405 2.42 -3.28 0.31
CA HIS A 405 2.59 -4.58 0.94
C HIS A 405 1.47 -5.55 0.59
N PHE A 406 1.85 -6.76 0.21
CA PHE A 406 0.92 -7.79 -0.20
C PHE A 406 1.24 -9.15 0.42
N ILE A 407 0.21 -9.98 0.51
CA ILE A 407 0.31 -11.38 0.94
C ILE A 407 0.33 -12.25 -0.33
N PRO A 408 1.24 -13.24 -0.44
CA PRO A 408 1.30 -14.12 -1.58
C PRO A 408 0.02 -14.92 -1.73
N LEU A 409 -0.44 -15.07 -2.97
CA LEU A 409 -1.75 -15.63 -3.21
C LEU A 409 -1.87 -17.11 -2.78
N HIS A 410 -0.81 -17.89 -2.94
CA HIS A 410 -0.79 -19.29 -2.50
C HIS A 410 -0.98 -19.44 -0.99
N LEU A 411 -0.47 -18.52 -0.17
CA LEU A 411 -0.71 -18.53 1.28
C LEU A 411 -2.15 -18.16 1.60
N THR A 412 -2.72 -17.20 0.87
CA THR A 412 -4.13 -16.84 1.00
C THR A 412 -5.03 -18.03 0.66
N PHE A 413 -4.70 -18.79 -0.38
CA PHE A 413 -5.48 -19.98 -0.76
C PHE A 413 -5.35 -21.10 0.26
N GLN A 414 -4.14 -21.37 0.73
CA GLN A 414 -3.95 -22.31 1.82
C GLN A 414 -4.82 -21.95 3.05
N ASP A 415 -4.83 -20.68 3.48
CA ASP A 415 -5.64 -20.23 4.62
C ASP A 415 -7.15 -20.34 4.33
N VAL A 416 -7.60 -20.05 3.10
CA VAL A 416 -8.99 -20.26 2.68
C VAL A 416 -9.38 -21.73 2.74
N GLU A 417 -8.57 -22.63 2.19
CA GLU A 417 -8.86 -24.06 2.16
C GLU A 417 -8.84 -24.67 3.56
N GLU A 418 -7.86 -24.31 4.39
CA GLU A 418 -7.76 -24.74 5.79
C GLU A 418 -8.95 -24.25 6.63
N THR A 419 -9.36 -22.99 6.46
CA THR A 419 -10.43 -22.36 7.26
C THR A 419 -11.82 -22.82 6.82
N THR A 420 -12.06 -22.93 5.51
CA THR A 420 -13.40 -23.24 4.97
C THR A 420 -13.62 -24.74 4.76
N GLY A 421 -12.54 -25.49 4.58
CA GLY A 421 -12.58 -26.87 4.11
C GLY A 421 -13.00 -27.00 2.64
N PHE A 422 -13.04 -25.91 1.88
CA PHE A 422 -13.25 -25.89 0.44
C PHE A 422 -11.91 -26.04 -0.30
N THR A 423 -11.96 -26.33 -1.59
CA THR A 423 -10.79 -26.35 -2.47
C THR A 423 -10.88 -25.22 -3.49
N VAL A 424 -9.79 -24.48 -3.70
CA VAL A 424 -9.72 -23.45 -4.75
C VAL A 424 -9.58 -24.15 -6.10
N ILE A 425 -10.57 -24.00 -6.98
CA ILE A 425 -10.58 -24.68 -8.29
C ILE A 425 -9.99 -23.77 -9.36
N SER A 426 -10.47 -22.54 -9.43
CA SER A 426 -10.07 -21.60 -10.47
C SER A 426 -10.14 -20.16 -10.01
N LEU A 427 -9.35 -19.35 -10.69
CA LEU A 427 -9.42 -17.90 -10.62
C LEU A 427 -10.17 -17.38 -11.83
N LYS A 428 -10.93 -16.32 -11.65
CA LYS A 428 -11.59 -15.62 -12.75
C LYS A 428 -11.31 -14.13 -12.68
N LEU A 429 -10.64 -13.65 -13.72
CA LEU A 429 -10.41 -12.23 -13.95
C LEU A 429 -11.60 -11.67 -14.72
N ASN A 430 -12.48 -10.94 -14.05
CA ASN A 430 -13.52 -10.16 -14.71
C ASN A 430 -12.94 -8.74 -14.90
N LEU A 431 -12.69 -8.32 -16.14
CA LEU A 431 -12.14 -7.00 -16.45
C LEU A 431 -13.21 -6.02 -16.92
#